data_AF-A0A9E4QHF0-F1
#
_entry.id   AF-A0A9E4QHF0-F1
#
_cell.length_a   1.000
_cell.length_b   1.000
_cell.length_c   1.000
_cell.angle_alpha   90.00
_cell.angle_beta   90.00
_cell.angle_gamma   90.00
#
_symmetry.space_group_name_H-M   'P 1'
#
loop_
_entity.id
_entity.type
_entity.pdbx_description
1 polymer ?
#
loop_
_entity_poly.entity_id
_entity_poly.type
_entity_poly.pdbx_seq_one_letter_code
_entity_poly.pdbx_strand_id
1 'polypeptide(L)'
;QVGELRRQQAGQEETARRLADLAKEMEQAESAHKTAQQQVAAFEKLVGQATSIRQGAAQLATARAAFARLEEAGRNFDELAGQRAAASGAIDVKRTLLESQVQQLTADIETRLSPKAQGLEQLEASQRQLQDEGPGIEEQERALAAERERLNGLAVQTGQLQSSLERSGTEGKELAAKKALLDGANGQEAVCPLCQTPLSEDGCQRLAETFEADIEAKREEYRNTSVQVKALQVETSELESRLPQQEQALSQAQTKRQVRLQQLVQQMQESQQAQLDLAEAAPRLESMRATLADGSFAAEESVQLKKLDAQIQELEYDPDTRQRIFQETVGLEEFAQQEQLLEQAEAGLPGAQETAEQNAAMAQRRKEELELLQSQAVDAKQALVGLAALESDFTQAEQLERELGVKIQQGIERQGYLRNQVERQESLGQEMIAESARLTALRDEQSIYQELATAFGRQGVQAMLIETVVPRLEDETNALLGRMTDNRMNVKLETQRERASGQGEPRETLEIMVSDELGPRSYEMYSGGEAFQVNLALRIALSKVLAQRMGAPLPTLFIDEGFGTQDAVGRERILDVISAIGNDFEKVLVITHLDDLKDAFPVRIEVRKDESGSTFWIS
;
A
#
# COMPACT_ATOMS: atom_id res chain seq x y z
N GLN A 1 82.11 -3.47 17.00
CA GLN A 1 82.32 -2.53 15.89
C GLN A 1 81.55 -2.93 14.62
N VAL A 2 81.90 -4.00 13.88
CA VAL A 2 81.15 -4.38 12.66
C VAL A 2 79.67 -4.70 12.92
N GLY A 3 79.35 -5.47 13.96
CA GLY A 3 77.96 -5.75 14.33
C GLY A 3 77.15 -4.56 14.88
N GLU A 4 77.83 -3.47 15.23
CA GLU A 4 77.22 -2.21 15.69
C GLU A 4 76.94 -1.30 14.48
N LEU A 5 77.89 -1.24 13.54
CA LEU A 5 77.73 -0.58 12.25
C LEU A 5 76.69 -1.29 11.35
N ARG A 6 76.59 -2.63 11.36
CA ARG A 6 75.50 -3.36 10.65
C ARG A 6 74.11 -3.04 11.19
N ARG A 7 73.99 -2.88 12.51
CA ARG A 7 72.74 -2.44 13.15
C ARG A 7 72.39 -1.00 12.76
N GLN A 8 73.39 -0.12 12.68
CA GLN A 8 73.20 1.23 12.15
C GLN A 8 72.86 1.25 10.65
N GLN A 9 73.43 0.35 9.83
CA GLN A 9 73.12 0.22 8.41
C GLN A 9 71.69 -0.27 8.18
N ALA A 10 71.25 -1.31 8.91
CA ALA A 10 69.87 -1.80 8.86
C ALA A 10 68.88 -0.73 9.36
N GLY A 11 69.27 0.04 10.39
CA GLY A 11 68.51 1.18 10.89
C GLY A 11 68.43 2.37 9.92
N GLN A 12 69.27 2.45 8.87
CA GLN A 12 69.21 3.58 7.93
C GLN A 12 67.93 3.60 7.08
N GLU A 13 67.38 2.44 6.71
CA GLU A 13 66.11 2.40 5.99
C GLU A 13 64.94 2.84 6.89
N GLU A 14 64.94 2.40 8.15
CA GLU A 14 63.94 2.81 9.14
C GLU A 14 64.05 4.31 9.46
N THR A 15 65.28 4.82 9.64
CA THR A 15 65.55 6.24 9.85
C THR A 15 65.16 7.08 8.63
N ALA A 16 65.42 6.59 7.41
CA ALA A 16 65.02 7.27 6.17
C ALA A 16 63.49 7.32 5.99
N ARG A 17 62.78 6.23 6.33
CA ARG A 17 61.31 6.24 6.35
C ARG A 17 60.78 7.22 7.39
N ARG A 18 61.35 7.21 8.60
CA ARG A 18 60.93 8.12 9.66
C ARG A 18 61.20 9.59 9.33
N LEU A 19 62.30 9.88 8.63
CA LEU A 19 62.60 11.21 8.09
C LEU A 19 61.57 11.65 7.04
N ALA A 20 61.17 10.76 6.14
CA ALA A 20 60.15 11.04 5.14
C ALA A 20 58.76 11.27 5.79
N ASP A 21 58.42 10.48 6.80
CA ASP A 21 57.18 10.63 7.55
C ASP A 21 57.17 11.94 8.35
N LEU A 22 58.24 12.26 9.07
CA LEU A 22 58.38 13.53 9.78
C LEU A 22 58.34 14.73 8.83
N ALA A 23 58.94 14.64 7.64
CA ALA A 23 58.88 15.70 6.64
C ALA A 23 57.44 15.94 6.17
N LYS A 24 56.69 14.85 5.95
CA LYS A 24 55.28 14.92 5.55
C LYS A 24 54.39 15.46 6.69
N GLU A 25 54.62 15.03 7.92
CA GLU A 25 53.92 15.54 9.11
C GLU A 25 54.20 17.03 9.32
N MET A 26 55.45 17.48 9.10
CA MET A 26 55.83 18.90 9.15
C MET A 26 55.11 19.70 8.06
N GLU A 27 55.16 19.24 6.80
CA GLU A 27 54.48 19.91 5.68
C GLU A 27 52.96 20.01 5.88
N GLN A 28 52.36 18.96 6.45
CA GLN A 28 50.94 18.97 6.84
C GLN A 28 50.65 19.98 7.96
N ALA A 29 51.49 20.05 8.98
CA ALA A 29 51.34 21.01 10.07
C ALA A 29 51.55 22.46 9.60
N GLU A 30 52.51 22.72 8.70
CA GLU A 30 52.72 24.03 8.08
C GLU A 30 51.56 24.46 7.19
N SER A 31 51.01 23.53 6.39
CA SER A 31 49.81 23.77 5.57
C SER A 31 48.58 24.07 6.44
N ALA A 32 48.39 23.30 7.52
CA ALA A 32 47.32 23.54 8.49
C ALA A 32 47.48 24.88 9.22
N HIS A 33 48.71 25.25 9.59
CA HIS A 33 49.01 26.56 10.18
C HIS A 33 48.70 27.70 9.21
N LYS A 34 49.13 27.60 7.95
CA LYS A 34 48.85 28.62 6.92
C LYS A 34 47.35 28.79 6.67
N THR A 35 46.60 27.69 6.66
CA THR A 35 45.13 27.72 6.51
C THR A 35 44.47 28.39 7.72
N ALA A 36 44.89 28.03 8.94
CA ALA A 36 44.42 28.66 10.16
C ALA A 36 44.76 30.17 10.21
N GLN A 37 45.96 30.57 9.76
CA GLN A 37 46.34 31.98 9.66
C GLN A 37 45.49 32.76 8.64
N GLN A 38 45.17 32.16 7.50
CA GLN A 38 44.26 32.79 6.52
C GLN A 38 42.86 32.99 7.11
N GLN A 39 42.39 32.04 7.91
CA GLN A 39 41.12 32.14 8.61
C GLN A 39 41.15 33.23 9.70
N VAL A 40 42.22 33.31 10.48
CA VAL A 40 42.44 34.40 11.45
C VAL A 40 42.46 35.76 10.75
N ALA A 41 43.22 35.91 9.67
CA ALA A 41 43.27 37.17 8.91
C ALA A 41 41.91 37.57 8.32
N ALA A 42 41.10 36.59 7.88
CA ALA A 42 39.75 36.84 7.40
C ALA A 42 38.82 37.32 8.53
N PHE A 43 38.89 36.69 9.71
CA PHE A 43 38.14 37.10 10.89
C PHE A 43 38.59 38.48 11.40
N GLU A 44 39.89 38.76 11.49
CA GLU A 44 40.42 40.06 11.88
C GLU A 44 39.98 41.18 10.94
N LYS A 45 39.92 40.93 9.64
CA LYS A 45 39.41 41.89 8.65
C LYS A 45 37.93 42.23 8.88
N LEU A 46 37.10 41.23 9.17
CA LEU A 46 35.68 41.41 9.50
C LEU A 46 35.50 42.14 10.84
N VAL A 47 36.25 41.75 11.87
CA VAL A 47 36.24 42.41 13.19
C VAL A 47 36.74 43.87 13.10
N GLY A 48 37.70 44.16 12.22
CA GLY A 48 38.13 45.54 11.94
C GLY A 48 37.05 46.43 11.32
N GLN A 49 36.01 45.83 10.73
CA GLN A 49 34.83 46.52 10.17
C GLN A 49 33.61 46.45 11.12
N ALA A 50 33.78 45.95 12.35
CA ALA A 50 32.68 45.71 13.29
C ALA A 50 31.84 46.96 13.55
N THR A 51 32.48 48.12 13.67
CA THR A 51 31.79 49.38 13.96
C THR A 51 30.87 49.81 12.80
N SER A 52 31.33 49.69 11.55
CA SER A 52 30.52 50.02 10.36
C SER A 52 29.40 49.00 10.14
N ILE A 53 29.68 47.71 10.36
CA ILE A 53 28.68 46.63 10.19
C ILE A 53 27.56 46.78 11.22
N ARG A 54 27.89 46.98 12.50
CA ARG A 54 26.89 47.19 13.56
C ARG A 54 26.10 48.49 13.39
N GLN A 55 26.72 49.55 12.88
CA GLN A 55 26.00 50.78 12.54
C GLN A 55 25.00 50.56 11.40
N GLY A 56 25.40 49.87 10.33
CA GLY A 56 24.51 49.49 9.23
C GLY A 56 23.37 48.56 9.68
N ALA A 57 23.66 47.60 10.57
CA ALA A 57 22.65 46.71 11.15
C ALA A 57 21.66 47.44 12.08
N ALA A 58 22.13 48.40 12.88
CA ALA A 58 21.25 49.23 13.71
C ALA A 58 20.34 50.14 12.84
N GLN A 59 20.88 50.67 11.74
CA GLN A 59 20.10 51.41 10.75
C GLN A 59 19.07 50.49 10.06
N LEU A 60 19.46 49.27 9.68
CA LEU A 60 18.54 48.26 9.14
C LEU A 60 17.43 47.91 10.13
N ALA A 61 17.74 47.72 11.42
CA ALA A 61 16.75 47.43 12.44
C ALA A 61 15.74 48.59 12.60
N THR A 62 16.24 49.84 12.52
CA THR A 62 15.40 51.04 12.56
C THR A 62 14.52 51.14 11.31
N ALA A 63 15.08 50.91 10.12
CA ALA A 63 14.36 50.92 8.85
C ALA A 63 13.31 49.81 8.79
N ARG A 64 13.62 48.58 9.24
CA ARG A 64 12.67 47.47 9.36
C ARG A 64 11.54 47.78 10.33
N ALA A 65 11.83 48.38 11.49
CA ALA A 65 10.80 48.76 12.44
C ALA A 65 9.89 49.87 11.87
N ALA A 66 10.45 50.85 11.17
CA ALA A 66 9.69 51.89 10.48
C ALA A 66 8.84 51.30 9.33
N PHE A 67 9.41 50.41 8.52
CA PHE A 67 8.72 49.71 7.44
C PHE A 67 7.57 48.85 7.97
N ALA A 68 7.79 48.11 9.05
CA ALA A 68 6.75 47.28 9.67
C ALA A 68 5.57 48.13 10.20
N ARG A 69 5.84 49.29 10.81
CA ARG A 69 4.79 50.24 11.21
C ARG A 69 4.03 50.80 10.01
N LEU A 70 4.72 51.10 8.91
CA LEU A 70 4.09 51.57 7.67
C LEU A 70 3.30 50.45 6.95
N GLU A 71 3.74 49.20 7.03
CA GLU A 71 2.98 48.03 6.54
C GLU A 71 1.68 47.85 7.32
N GLU A 72 1.73 47.98 8.65
CA GLU A 72 0.55 47.90 9.50
C GLU A 72 -0.41 49.07 9.25
N ALA A 73 0.12 50.30 9.16
CA ALA A 73 -0.66 51.48 8.77
C ALA A 73 -1.25 51.36 7.36
N GLY A 74 -0.50 50.79 6.41
CA GLY A 74 -0.95 50.54 5.04
C GLY A 74 -2.08 49.53 4.96
N ARG A 75 -2.04 48.44 5.73
CA ARG A 75 -3.16 47.48 5.81
C ARG A 75 -4.42 48.12 6.37
N ASN A 76 -4.28 48.90 7.44
CA ASN A 76 -5.40 49.64 8.03
C ASN A 76 -5.95 50.69 7.05
N PHE A 77 -5.08 51.36 6.30
CA PHE A 77 -5.47 52.28 5.24
C PHE A 77 -6.23 51.57 4.12
N ASP A 78 -5.74 50.43 3.63
CA ASP A 78 -6.39 49.66 2.56
C ASP A 78 -7.77 49.16 2.99
N GLU A 79 -7.90 48.69 4.25
CA GLU A 79 -9.18 48.26 4.81
C GLU A 79 -10.17 49.43 4.91
N LEU A 80 -9.75 50.56 5.46
CA LEU A 80 -10.60 51.75 5.57
C LEU A 80 -10.93 52.35 4.20
N ALA A 81 -9.99 52.34 3.24
CA ALA A 81 -10.20 52.77 1.87
C ALA A 81 -11.22 51.87 1.15
N GLY A 82 -11.17 50.56 1.39
CA GLY A 82 -12.17 49.61 0.91
C GLY A 82 -13.56 49.87 1.51
N GLN A 83 -13.64 50.07 2.83
CA GLN A 83 -14.91 50.41 3.51
C GLN A 83 -15.46 51.76 3.04
N ARG A 84 -14.59 52.75 2.79
CA ARG A 84 -14.95 54.07 2.26
C ARG A 84 -15.49 53.96 0.84
N ALA A 85 -14.85 53.18 -0.03
CA ALA A 85 -15.31 52.92 -1.38
C ALA A 85 -16.68 52.21 -1.38
N ALA A 86 -16.88 51.25 -0.47
CA ALA A 86 -18.17 50.58 -0.31
C ALA A 86 -19.28 51.52 0.18
N ALA A 87 -19.00 52.37 1.17
CA ALA A 87 -19.94 53.38 1.67
C ALA A 87 -20.28 54.41 0.58
N SER A 88 -19.29 54.90 -0.16
CA SER A 88 -19.51 55.80 -1.32
C SER A 88 -20.35 55.12 -2.40
N GLY A 89 -20.04 53.88 -2.75
CA GLY A 89 -20.81 53.11 -3.73
C GLY A 89 -22.26 52.87 -3.30
N ALA A 90 -22.51 52.62 -2.01
CA ALA A 90 -23.86 52.47 -1.47
C ALA A 90 -24.67 53.78 -1.59
N ILE A 91 -24.05 54.94 -1.34
CA ILE A 91 -24.66 56.26 -1.56
C ILE A 91 -25.02 56.43 -3.04
N ASP A 92 -24.10 56.12 -3.96
CA ASP A 92 -24.34 56.29 -5.40
C ASP A 92 -25.46 55.37 -5.92
N VAL A 93 -25.55 54.13 -5.42
CA VAL A 93 -26.66 53.20 -5.74
C VAL A 93 -27.99 53.76 -5.23
N LYS A 94 -28.07 54.20 -3.97
CA LYS A 94 -29.30 54.78 -3.42
C LYS A 94 -29.71 56.06 -4.17
N ARG A 95 -28.75 56.90 -4.55
CA ARG A 95 -28.98 58.10 -5.37
C ARG A 95 -29.58 57.71 -6.72
N THR A 96 -28.94 56.80 -7.44
CA THR A 96 -29.37 56.36 -8.78
C THR A 96 -30.78 55.76 -8.74
N LEU A 97 -31.09 54.97 -7.70
CA LEU A 97 -32.42 54.39 -7.50
C LEU A 97 -33.48 55.48 -7.29
N LEU A 98 -33.21 56.46 -6.42
CA LEU A 98 -34.12 57.56 -6.14
C LEU A 98 -34.31 58.48 -7.37
N GLU A 99 -33.24 58.78 -8.10
CA GLU A 99 -33.27 59.52 -9.37
C GLU A 99 -34.16 58.84 -10.40
N SER A 100 -34.02 57.52 -10.56
CA SER A 100 -34.85 56.72 -11.46
C SER A 100 -36.33 56.75 -11.06
N GLN A 101 -36.64 56.61 -9.77
CA GLN A 101 -38.02 56.69 -9.28
C GLN A 101 -38.64 58.09 -9.48
N VAL A 102 -37.87 59.15 -9.23
CA VAL A 102 -38.27 60.54 -9.49
C VAL A 102 -38.54 60.74 -10.99
N GLN A 103 -37.69 60.22 -11.88
CA GLN A 103 -37.89 60.31 -13.32
C GLN A 103 -39.14 59.55 -13.77
N GLN A 104 -39.36 58.32 -13.29
CA GLN A 104 -40.54 57.52 -13.62
C GLN A 104 -41.84 58.22 -13.18
N LEU A 105 -41.88 58.71 -11.94
CA LEU A 105 -43.07 59.38 -11.40
C LEU A 105 -43.31 60.74 -12.08
N THR A 106 -42.24 61.47 -12.42
CA THR A 106 -42.34 62.70 -13.23
C THR A 106 -42.96 62.39 -14.59
N ALA A 107 -42.45 61.36 -15.29
CA ALA A 107 -42.98 60.97 -16.59
C ALA A 107 -44.44 60.51 -16.53
N ASP A 108 -44.84 59.75 -15.51
CA ASP A 108 -46.23 59.31 -15.34
C ASP A 108 -47.19 60.49 -15.07
N ILE A 109 -46.74 61.46 -14.26
CA ILE A 109 -47.48 62.70 -14.02
C ILE A 109 -47.66 63.52 -15.31
N GLU A 110 -46.58 63.75 -16.06
CA GLU A 110 -46.60 64.59 -17.26
C GLU A 110 -47.35 63.95 -18.42
N THR A 111 -47.17 62.64 -18.64
CA THR A 111 -47.69 61.97 -19.86
C THR A 111 -49.08 61.36 -19.69
N ARG A 112 -49.42 60.88 -18.48
CA ARG A 112 -50.68 60.15 -18.25
C ARG A 112 -51.65 60.92 -17.35
N LEU A 113 -51.21 61.36 -16.17
CA LEU A 113 -52.12 61.90 -15.15
C LEU A 113 -52.55 63.33 -15.44
N SER A 114 -51.61 64.24 -15.72
CA SER A 114 -51.91 65.67 -15.94
C SER A 114 -52.84 65.92 -17.13
N PRO A 115 -52.63 65.31 -18.33
CA PRO A 115 -53.52 65.51 -19.47
C PRO A 115 -54.94 64.98 -19.22
N LYS A 116 -55.07 63.85 -18.51
CA LYS A 116 -56.38 63.29 -18.14
C LYS A 116 -57.10 64.13 -17.07
N ALA A 117 -56.37 64.68 -16.11
CA ALA A 117 -56.92 65.46 -14.99
C ALA A 117 -57.46 66.84 -15.41
N GLN A 118 -56.82 67.50 -16.39
CA GLN A 118 -57.20 68.84 -16.85
C GLN A 118 -58.48 68.88 -17.72
N GLY A 119 -58.90 67.74 -18.27
CA GLY A 119 -60.07 67.66 -19.16
C GLY A 119 -61.43 67.61 -18.47
N LEU A 120 -61.48 67.48 -17.13
CA LEU A 120 -62.74 67.20 -16.41
C LEU A 120 -63.80 68.28 -16.62
N GLU A 121 -63.44 69.57 -16.52
CA GLU A 121 -64.38 70.68 -16.67
C GLU A 121 -65.02 70.69 -18.07
N GLN A 122 -64.25 70.37 -19.11
CA GLN A 122 -64.76 70.30 -20.49
C GLN A 122 -65.69 69.09 -20.71
N LEU A 123 -65.38 67.95 -20.06
CA LEU A 123 -66.21 66.75 -20.09
C LEU A 123 -67.53 66.96 -19.33
N GLU A 124 -67.49 67.61 -18.16
CA GLU A 124 -68.68 67.98 -17.38
C GLU A 124 -69.58 68.94 -18.14
N ALA A 125 -69.01 69.95 -18.82
CA ALA A 125 -69.76 70.85 -19.69
C ALA A 125 -70.43 70.09 -20.85
N SER A 126 -69.72 69.16 -21.48
CA SER A 126 -70.25 68.33 -22.58
C SER A 126 -71.35 67.38 -22.11
N GLN A 127 -71.23 66.83 -20.90
CA GLN A 127 -72.26 65.98 -20.29
C GLN A 127 -73.54 66.77 -20.01
N ARG A 128 -73.43 67.99 -19.45
CA ARG A 128 -74.59 68.87 -19.20
C ARG A 128 -75.31 69.20 -20.51
N GLN A 129 -74.56 69.55 -21.56
CA GLN A 129 -75.15 69.84 -22.87
C GLN A 129 -75.94 68.65 -23.45
N LEU A 130 -75.41 67.42 -23.33
CA LEU A 130 -76.12 66.20 -23.76
C LEU A 130 -77.29 65.83 -22.84
N GLN A 131 -77.24 66.18 -21.56
CA GLN A 131 -78.36 66.00 -20.63
C GLN A 131 -79.52 66.93 -21.00
N ASP A 132 -79.24 68.17 -21.37
CA ASP A 132 -80.23 69.17 -21.81
C ASP A 132 -80.95 68.78 -23.12
N GLU A 133 -80.35 67.93 -23.96
CA GLU A 133 -81.01 67.34 -25.14
C GLU A 133 -82.07 66.28 -24.78
N GLY A 134 -82.03 65.74 -23.57
CA GLY A 134 -82.92 64.65 -23.10
C GLY A 134 -84.41 65.00 -23.10
N PRO A 135 -84.81 66.11 -22.45
CA PRO A 135 -86.21 66.54 -22.43
C PRO A 135 -86.83 66.70 -23.82
N GLY A 136 -86.07 67.18 -24.81
CA GLY A 136 -86.57 67.33 -26.19
C GLY A 136 -86.83 65.99 -26.89
N ILE A 137 -86.00 64.97 -26.60
CA ILE A 137 -86.21 63.61 -27.11
C ILE A 137 -87.42 62.95 -26.42
N GLU A 138 -87.60 63.16 -25.11
CA GLU A 138 -88.77 62.66 -24.36
C GLU A 138 -90.08 63.30 -24.85
N GLU A 139 -90.05 64.58 -25.21
CA GLU A 139 -91.21 65.28 -25.79
C GLU A 139 -91.58 64.72 -27.18
N GLN A 140 -90.58 64.42 -28.03
CA GLN A 140 -90.80 63.75 -29.31
C GLN A 140 -91.36 62.34 -29.15
N GLU A 141 -90.90 61.59 -28.15
CA GLU A 141 -91.43 60.26 -27.83
C GLU A 141 -92.91 60.32 -27.43
N ARG A 142 -93.29 61.28 -26.58
CA ARG A 142 -94.70 61.49 -26.21
C ARG A 142 -95.55 61.91 -27.42
N ALA A 143 -95.03 62.76 -28.29
CA ALA A 143 -95.74 63.17 -29.51
C ALA A 143 -95.99 61.98 -30.45
N LEU A 144 -94.98 61.11 -30.66
CA LEU A 144 -95.14 59.91 -31.47
C LEU A 144 -96.06 58.87 -30.82
N ALA A 145 -96.04 58.73 -29.49
CA ALA A 145 -96.99 57.88 -28.78
C ALA A 145 -98.44 58.35 -28.97
N ALA A 146 -98.69 59.67 -28.96
CA ALA A 146 -100.00 60.23 -29.27
C ALA A 146 -100.41 60.01 -30.73
N GLU A 147 -99.48 60.10 -31.69
CA GLU A 147 -99.77 59.77 -33.10
C GLU A 147 -100.06 58.27 -33.30
N ARG A 148 -99.38 57.37 -32.58
CA ARG A 148 -99.69 55.93 -32.55
C ARG A 148 -101.10 55.67 -32.03
N GLU A 149 -101.47 56.32 -30.93
CA GLU A 149 -102.81 56.19 -30.35
C GLU A 149 -103.87 56.71 -31.33
N ARG A 150 -103.60 57.83 -32.00
CA ARG A 150 -104.46 58.36 -33.07
C ARG A 150 -104.59 57.39 -34.24
N LEU A 151 -103.50 56.80 -34.72
CA LEU A 151 -103.52 55.83 -35.81
C LEU A 151 -104.36 54.60 -35.45
N ASN A 152 -104.17 54.05 -34.24
CA ASN A 152 -104.98 52.94 -33.73
C ASN A 152 -106.47 53.33 -33.63
N GLY A 153 -106.76 54.55 -33.15
CA GLY A 153 -108.12 55.07 -33.09
C GLY A 153 -108.79 55.19 -34.47
N LEU A 154 -108.07 55.70 -35.47
CA LEU A 154 -108.52 55.80 -36.86
C LEU A 154 -108.76 54.41 -37.48
N ALA A 155 -107.90 53.43 -37.20
CA ALA A 155 -108.06 52.06 -37.66
C ALA A 155 -109.33 51.40 -37.08
N VAL A 156 -109.60 51.59 -35.78
CA VAL A 156 -110.82 51.09 -35.12
C VAL A 156 -112.07 51.75 -35.71
N GLN A 157 -112.07 53.07 -35.87
CA GLN A 157 -113.19 53.80 -36.48
C GLN A 157 -113.44 53.36 -37.93
N THR A 158 -112.37 53.18 -38.71
CA THR A 158 -112.45 52.69 -40.10
C THR A 158 -113.07 51.29 -40.13
N GLY A 159 -112.65 50.37 -39.26
CA GLY A 159 -113.21 49.02 -39.18
C GLY A 159 -114.68 48.97 -38.75
N GLN A 160 -115.10 49.85 -37.83
CA GLN A 160 -116.51 50.00 -37.41
C GLN A 160 -117.38 50.50 -38.57
N LEU A 161 -116.93 51.55 -39.27
CA LEU A 161 -117.66 52.11 -40.41
C LEU A 161 -117.67 51.15 -41.61
N GLN A 162 -116.60 50.38 -41.84
CA GLN A 162 -116.58 49.31 -42.85
C GLN A 162 -117.60 48.22 -42.53
N SER A 163 -117.68 47.77 -41.28
CA SER A 163 -118.71 46.81 -40.85
C SER A 163 -120.13 47.37 -41.06
N SER A 164 -120.35 48.66 -40.76
CA SER A 164 -121.65 49.30 -40.99
C SER A 164 -121.97 49.47 -42.48
N LEU A 165 -120.95 49.74 -43.30
CA LEU A 165 -121.04 49.83 -44.76
C LEU A 165 -121.43 48.48 -45.38
N GLU A 166 -120.79 47.39 -44.93
CA GLU A 166 -121.13 46.03 -45.33
C GLU A 166 -122.56 45.67 -44.95
N ARG A 167 -122.94 45.92 -43.69
CA ARG A 167 -124.30 45.68 -43.19
C ARG A 167 -125.35 46.46 -43.97
N SER A 168 -125.15 47.75 -44.21
CA SER A 168 -126.07 48.57 -44.99
C SER A 168 -126.17 48.06 -46.44
N GLY A 169 -125.04 47.59 -46.99
CA GLY A 169 -124.99 46.96 -48.30
C GLY A 169 -125.73 45.62 -48.37
N THR A 170 -125.64 44.76 -47.34
CA THR A 170 -126.37 43.49 -47.28
C THR A 170 -127.86 43.70 -47.02
N GLU A 171 -128.22 44.57 -46.08
CA GLU A 171 -129.62 44.93 -45.79
C GLU A 171 -130.29 45.54 -47.03
N GLY A 172 -129.60 46.44 -47.74
CA GLY A 172 -130.10 47.00 -49.00
C GLY A 172 -130.32 45.94 -50.08
N LYS A 173 -129.44 44.92 -50.18
CA LYS A 173 -129.63 43.78 -51.10
C LYS A 173 -130.78 42.87 -50.70
N GLU A 174 -130.95 42.59 -49.41
CA GLU A 174 -132.07 41.79 -48.89
C GLU A 174 -133.41 42.48 -49.12
N LEU A 175 -133.49 43.79 -48.87
CA LEU A 175 -134.69 44.58 -49.16
C LEU A 175 -134.99 44.58 -50.66
N ALA A 176 -133.98 44.71 -51.51
CA ALA A 176 -134.15 44.59 -52.97
C ALA A 176 -134.64 43.20 -53.39
N ALA A 177 -134.15 42.12 -52.76
CA ALA A 177 -134.62 40.77 -53.02
C ALA A 177 -136.08 40.55 -52.56
N LYS A 178 -136.45 41.08 -51.38
CA LYS A 178 -137.83 41.05 -50.86
C LYS A 178 -138.79 41.84 -51.75
N LYS A 179 -138.38 43.00 -52.25
CA LYS A 179 -139.14 43.78 -53.23
C LYS A 179 -139.33 43.01 -54.54
N ALA A 180 -138.28 42.37 -55.07
CA ALA A 180 -138.36 41.58 -56.29
C ALA A 180 -139.33 40.39 -56.20
N LEU A 181 -139.48 39.78 -55.02
CA LEU A 181 -140.50 38.73 -54.77
C LEU A 181 -141.93 39.27 -54.85
N LEU A 182 -142.16 40.53 -54.44
CA LEU A 182 -143.47 41.18 -54.55
C LEU A 182 -143.78 41.58 -56.00
N ASP A 183 -142.79 42.12 -56.72
CA ASP A 183 -142.95 42.55 -58.13
C ASP A 183 -143.17 41.34 -59.09
N GLY A 184 -142.73 40.14 -58.71
CA GLY A 184 -142.90 38.91 -59.49
C GLY A 184 -144.27 38.21 -59.33
N ALA A 185 -145.10 38.61 -58.36
CA ALA A 185 -146.38 37.99 -58.07
C ALA A 185 -147.52 38.56 -58.94
N ASN A 186 -147.47 38.29 -60.25
CA ASN A 186 -148.47 38.72 -61.23
C ASN A 186 -149.81 37.96 -61.09
N GLY A 187 -150.68 38.38 -60.15
CA GLY A 187 -152.09 38.00 -60.12
C GLY A 187 -152.43 36.58 -59.63
N GLN A 188 -151.48 35.87 -59.00
CA GLN A 188 -151.72 34.62 -58.26
C GLN A 188 -151.26 34.79 -56.82
N GLU A 189 -152.11 34.39 -55.86
CA GLU A 189 -152.00 34.56 -54.39
C GLU A 189 -150.61 35.01 -53.90
N ALA A 190 -150.38 36.33 -53.92
CA ALA A 190 -149.14 36.91 -53.44
C ALA A 190 -149.12 36.79 -51.91
N VAL A 191 -148.01 36.32 -51.37
CA VAL A 191 -147.86 36.06 -49.94
C VAL A 191 -146.78 36.99 -49.37
N CYS A 192 -147.06 37.61 -48.22
CA CYS A 192 -146.12 38.52 -47.58
C CYS A 192 -144.80 37.80 -47.22
N PRO A 193 -143.63 38.27 -47.69
CA PRO A 193 -142.33 37.62 -47.46
C PRO A 193 -141.83 37.69 -46.00
N LEU A 194 -142.51 38.43 -45.11
CA LEU A 194 -142.18 38.52 -43.69
C LEU A 194 -143.08 37.63 -42.81
N CYS A 195 -144.38 37.61 -43.05
CA CYS A 195 -145.36 36.98 -42.16
C CYS A 195 -146.26 35.94 -42.85
N GLN A 196 -145.98 35.62 -44.11
CA GLN A 196 -146.66 34.58 -44.90
C GLN A 196 -148.19 34.73 -45.01
N THR A 197 -148.72 35.94 -44.79
CA THR A 197 -150.16 36.23 -44.91
C THR A 197 -150.51 36.56 -46.38
N PRO A 198 -151.65 36.07 -46.92
CA PRO A 198 -152.08 36.42 -48.28
C PRO A 198 -152.30 37.93 -48.41
N LEU A 199 -151.68 38.54 -49.41
CA LEU A 199 -151.75 39.98 -49.67
C LEU A 199 -152.75 40.26 -50.80
N SER A 200 -153.53 41.33 -50.64
CA SER A 200 -154.26 41.93 -51.75
C SER A 200 -153.31 42.74 -52.65
N GLU A 201 -153.73 43.02 -53.88
CA GLU A 201 -152.95 43.79 -54.87
C GLU A 201 -152.52 45.17 -54.32
N ASP A 202 -153.45 45.89 -53.67
CA ASP A 202 -153.17 47.14 -52.93
C ASP A 202 -152.18 46.99 -51.76
N GLY A 203 -152.11 45.79 -51.17
CA GLY A 203 -151.18 45.45 -50.10
C GLY A 203 -149.76 45.23 -50.61
N CYS A 204 -149.62 44.57 -51.77
CA CYS A 204 -148.31 44.39 -52.43
C CYS A 204 -147.71 45.73 -52.85
N GLN A 205 -148.49 46.62 -53.44
CA GLN A 205 -147.99 47.90 -53.93
C GLN A 205 -147.50 48.82 -52.80
N ARG A 206 -148.24 48.92 -51.69
CA ARG A 206 -147.79 49.68 -50.50
C ARG A 206 -146.51 49.11 -49.88
N LEU A 207 -146.39 47.79 -49.81
CA LEU A 207 -145.17 47.14 -49.31
C LEU A 207 -143.97 47.35 -50.24
N ALA A 208 -144.19 47.31 -51.56
CA ALA A 208 -143.15 47.59 -52.55
C ALA A 208 -142.65 49.04 -52.48
N GLU A 209 -143.55 50.02 -52.33
CA GLU A 209 -143.20 51.44 -52.11
C GLU A 209 -142.44 51.65 -50.79
N THR A 210 -142.84 50.95 -49.72
CA THR A 210 -142.13 50.99 -48.44
C THR A 210 -140.71 50.43 -48.57
N PHE A 211 -140.55 49.28 -49.22
CA PHE A 211 -139.22 48.72 -49.49
C PHE A 211 -138.39 49.60 -50.42
N GLU A 212 -138.98 50.30 -51.38
CA GLU A 212 -138.27 51.25 -52.24
C GLU A 212 -137.72 52.45 -51.45
N ALA A 213 -138.52 53.01 -50.55
CA ALA A 213 -138.08 54.07 -49.64
C ALA A 213 -136.95 53.58 -48.70
N ASP A 214 -137.08 52.38 -48.14
CA ASP A 214 -136.04 51.78 -47.28
C ASP A 214 -134.74 51.48 -48.05
N ILE A 215 -134.84 51.04 -49.32
CA ILE A 215 -133.67 50.82 -50.18
C ILE A 215 -132.94 52.13 -50.45
N GLU A 216 -133.66 53.22 -50.77
CA GLU A 216 -133.01 54.50 -51.05
C GLU A 216 -132.39 55.09 -49.78
N ALA A 217 -133.05 54.97 -48.62
CA ALA A 217 -132.47 55.33 -47.33
C ALA A 217 -131.17 54.54 -47.04
N LYS A 218 -131.15 53.22 -47.32
CA LYS A 218 -129.95 52.38 -47.17
C LYS A 218 -128.86 52.72 -48.17
N ARG A 219 -129.20 53.15 -49.39
CA ARG A 219 -128.23 53.63 -50.38
C ARG A 219 -127.60 54.95 -49.96
N GLU A 220 -128.38 55.87 -49.38
CA GLU A 220 -127.86 57.12 -48.85
C GLU A 220 -126.94 56.88 -47.64
N GLU A 221 -127.34 56.01 -46.72
CA GLU A 221 -126.50 55.55 -45.60
C GLU A 221 -125.18 54.93 -46.10
N TYR A 222 -125.25 54.07 -47.13
CA TYR A 222 -124.07 53.48 -47.76
C TYR A 222 -123.16 54.53 -48.40
N ARG A 223 -123.70 55.49 -49.15
CA ARG A 223 -122.91 56.57 -49.79
C ARG A 223 -122.20 57.43 -48.74
N ASN A 224 -122.93 57.87 -47.70
CA ASN A 224 -122.38 58.72 -46.64
C ASN A 224 -121.28 57.98 -45.86
N THR A 225 -121.52 56.72 -45.49
CA THR A 225 -120.53 55.88 -44.81
C THR A 225 -119.31 55.61 -45.70
N SER A 226 -119.51 55.40 -47.01
CA SER A 226 -118.41 55.14 -47.96
C SER A 226 -117.46 56.34 -48.10
N VAL A 227 -117.99 57.56 -48.12
CA VAL A 227 -117.17 58.78 -48.16
C VAL A 227 -116.35 58.93 -46.87
N GLN A 228 -116.96 58.67 -45.71
CA GLN A 228 -116.25 58.72 -44.41
C GLN A 228 -115.14 57.66 -44.32
N VAL A 229 -115.40 56.42 -44.77
CA VAL A 229 -114.38 55.36 -44.82
C VAL A 229 -113.21 55.76 -45.72
N LYS A 230 -113.47 56.32 -46.92
CA LYS A 230 -112.39 56.77 -47.82
C LYS A 230 -111.57 57.91 -47.21
N ALA A 231 -112.20 58.86 -46.54
CA ALA A 231 -111.50 59.96 -45.88
C ALA A 231 -110.57 59.45 -44.77
N LEU A 232 -111.07 58.56 -43.90
CA LEU A 232 -110.27 57.97 -42.82
C LEU A 232 -109.15 57.06 -43.36
N GLN A 233 -109.39 56.33 -44.45
CA GLN A 233 -108.35 55.51 -45.10
C GLN A 233 -107.19 56.35 -45.63
N VAL A 234 -107.46 57.53 -46.22
CA VAL A 234 -106.40 58.44 -46.66
C VAL A 234 -105.58 58.92 -45.46
N GLU A 235 -106.23 59.41 -44.41
CA GLU A 235 -105.55 59.89 -43.20
C GLU A 235 -104.74 58.78 -42.50
N THR A 236 -105.27 57.56 -42.48
CA THR A 236 -104.58 56.37 -41.96
C THR A 236 -103.32 56.08 -42.77
N SER A 237 -103.41 56.06 -44.11
CA SER A 237 -102.26 55.79 -44.99
C SER A 237 -101.15 56.85 -44.90
N GLU A 238 -101.51 58.12 -44.71
CA GLU A 238 -100.55 59.20 -44.50
C GLU A 238 -99.77 59.01 -43.20
N LEU A 239 -100.47 58.69 -42.10
CA LEU A 239 -99.84 58.41 -40.80
C LEU A 239 -99.02 57.12 -40.82
N GLU A 240 -99.51 56.03 -41.42
CA GLU A 240 -98.78 54.76 -41.58
C GLU A 240 -97.46 54.93 -42.34
N SER A 241 -97.40 55.87 -43.28
CA SER A 241 -96.17 56.13 -44.05
C SER A 241 -95.13 56.96 -43.29
N ARG A 242 -95.57 57.92 -42.47
CA ARG A 242 -94.68 58.88 -41.78
C ARG A 242 -94.18 58.36 -40.44
N LEU A 243 -95.03 57.68 -39.69
CA LEU A 243 -94.77 57.29 -38.30
C LEU A 243 -93.53 56.37 -38.17
N PRO A 244 -93.31 55.34 -39.02
CA PRO A 244 -92.12 54.50 -38.92
C PRO A 244 -90.80 55.25 -39.15
N GLN A 245 -90.80 56.26 -40.05
CA GLN A 245 -89.60 57.06 -40.33
C GLN A 245 -89.22 57.94 -39.13
N GLN A 246 -90.22 58.54 -38.47
CA GLN A 246 -90.01 59.35 -37.27
C GLN A 246 -89.59 58.50 -36.07
N GLU A 247 -90.16 57.31 -35.92
CA GLU A 247 -89.76 56.34 -34.87
C GLU A 247 -88.33 55.85 -35.05
N GLN A 248 -87.93 55.54 -36.28
CA GLN A 248 -86.55 55.14 -36.58
C GLN A 248 -85.56 56.29 -36.29
N ALA A 249 -85.90 57.52 -36.68
CA ALA A 249 -85.08 58.69 -36.39
C ALA A 249 -84.95 58.94 -34.88
N LEU A 250 -86.04 58.82 -34.12
CA LEU A 250 -86.04 58.94 -32.66
C LEU A 250 -85.18 57.85 -32.01
N SER A 251 -85.34 56.59 -32.41
CA SER A 251 -84.56 55.45 -31.89
C SER A 251 -83.06 55.62 -32.14
N GLN A 252 -82.67 56.12 -33.32
CA GLN A 252 -81.28 56.45 -33.64
C GLN A 252 -80.75 57.60 -32.78
N ALA A 253 -81.54 58.67 -32.59
CA ALA A 253 -81.17 59.79 -31.73
C ALA A 253 -81.00 59.37 -30.26
N GLN A 254 -81.93 58.56 -29.74
CA GLN A 254 -81.86 57.97 -28.39
C GLN A 254 -80.61 57.12 -28.20
N THR A 255 -80.33 56.20 -29.13
CA THR A 255 -79.17 55.31 -29.04
C THR A 255 -77.86 56.10 -29.14
N LYS A 256 -77.78 57.06 -30.07
CA LYS A 256 -76.59 57.92 -30.23
C LYS A 256 -76.33 58.75 -28.97
N ARG A 257 -77.37 59.32 -28.37
CA ARG A 257 -77.27 60.06 -27.10
C ARG A 257 -76.84 59.14 -25.96
N GLN A 258 -77.44 57.96 -25.82
CA GLN A 258 -77.13 57.00 -24.76
C GLN A 258 -75.67 56.53 -24.82
N VAL A 259 -75.18 56.13 -26.00
CA VAL A 259 -73.79 55.70 -26.19
C VAL A 259 -72.82 56.84 -25.86
N ARG A 260 -73.11 58.06 -26.33
CA ARG A 260 -72.24 59.22 -26.08
C ARG A 260 -72.22 59.63 -24.62
N LEU A 261 -73.37 59.53 -23.92
CA LEU A 261 -73.46 59.78 -22.49
C LEU A 261 -72.66 58.74 -21.70
N GLN A 262 -72.75 57.45 -22.07
CA GLN A 262 -71.98 56.39 -21.43
C GLN A 262 -70.47 56.58 -21.61
N GLN A 263 -70.03 56.94 -22.82
CA GLN A 263 -68.62 57.26 -23.10
C GLN A 263 -68.13 58.46 -22.28
N LEU A 264 -68.92 59.54 -22.20
CA LEU A 264 -68.58 60.71 -21.38
C LEU A 264 -68.49 60.37 -19.90
N VAL A 265 -69.44 59.59 -19.36
CA VAL A 265 -69.40 59.15 -17.96
C VAL A 265 -68.13 58.36 -17.67
N GLN A 266 -67.74 57.44 -18.56
CA GLN A 266 -66.49 56.69 -18.41
C GLN A 266 -65.27 57.61 -18.44
N GLN A 267 -65.19 58.54 -19.40
CA GLN A 267 -64.08 59.49 -19.50
C GLN A 267 -64.00 60.42 -18.29
N MET A 268 -65.14 60.83 -17.73
CA MET A 268 -65.20 61.62 -16.50
C MET A 268 -64.71 60.83 -15.29
N GLN A 269 -65.09 59.56 -15.16
CA GLN A 269 -64.58 58.69 -14.09
C GLN A 269 -63.07 58.51 -14.19
N GLU A 270 -62.53 58.29 -15.39
CA GLU A 270 -61.08 58.22 -15.62
C GLU A 270 -60.38 59.54 -15.29
N SER A 271 -60.99 60.68 -15.63
CA SER A 271 -60.45 62.01 -15.35
C SER A 271 -60.48 62.36 -13.86
N GLN A 272 -61.56 62.01 -13.14
CA GLN A 272 -61.67 62.14 -11.69
C GLN A 272 -60.66 61.24 -10.97
N GLN A 273 -60.50 59.98 -11.40
CA GLN A 273 -59.48 59.09 -10.84
C GLN A 273 -58.08 59.65 -11.08
N ALA A 274 -57.80 60.17 -12.29
CA ALA A 274 -56.52 60.82 -12.58
C ALA A 274 -56.27 62.07 -11.71
N GLN A 275 -57.30 62.84 -11.33
CA GLN A 275 -57.16 63.96 -10.38
C GLN A 275 -56.79 63.48 -8.98
N LEU A 276 -57.40 62.39 -8.50
CA LEU A 276 -57.06 61.80 -7.19
C LEU A 276 -55.64 61.23 -7.20
N ASP A 277 -55.29 60.45 -8.23
CA ASP A 277 -53.95 59.88 -8.40
C ASP A 277 -52.89 61.00 -8.50
N LEU A 278 -53.19 62.11 -9.19
CA LEU A 278 -52.30 63.27 -9.29
C LEU A 278 -52.13 63.99 -7.94
N ALA A 279 -53.22 64.13 -7.17
CA ALA A 279 -53.18 64.73 -5.84
C ALA A 279 -52.35 63.92 -4.85
N GLU A 280 -52.22 62.59 -5.04
CA GLU A 280 -51.33 61.74 -4.26
C GLU A 280 -49.89 61.72 -4.81
N ALA A 281 -49.74 61.65 -6.14
CA ALA A 281 -48.44 61.53 -6.80
C ALA A 281 -47.59 62.81 -6.72
N ALA A 282 -48.21 63.99 -6.83
CA ALA A 282 -47.52 65.28 -6.79
C ALA A 282 -46.76 65.55 -5.47
N PRO A 283 -47.39 65.45 -4.27
CA PRO A 283 -46.67 65.64 -3.02
C PRO A 283 -45.61 64.54 -2.79
N ARG A 284 -45.85 63.32 -3.26
CA ARG A 284 -44.87 62.24 -3.21
C ARG A 284 -43.63 62.54 -4.05
N LEU A 285 -43.81 63.06 -5.26
CA LEU A 285 -42.71 63.48 -6.13
C LEU A 285 -41.90 64.61 -5.49
N GLU A 286 -42.55 65.62 -4.93
CA GLU A 286 -41.88 66.73 -4.24
C GLU A 286 -41.11 66.26 -3.00
N SER A 287 -41.68 65.34 -2.20
CA SER A 287 -40.96 64.73 -1.09
C SER A 287 -39.71 63.98 -1.58
N MET A 288 -39.79 63.21 -2.65
CA MET A 288 -38.64 62.47 -3.19
C MET A 288 -37.56 63.40 -3.75
N ARG A 289 -37.95 64.50 -4.40
CA ARG A 289 -37.02 65.55 -4.86
C ARG A 289 -36.34 66.25 -3.70
N ALA A 290 -37.07 66.56 -2.62
CA ALA A 290 -36.50 67.16 -1.41
C ALA A 290 -35.46 66.22 -0.77
N THR A 291 -35.79 64.94 -0.59
CA THR A 291 -34.87 63.91 -0.08
C THR A 291 -33.59 63.77 -0.92
N LEU A 292 -33.71 63.96 -2.24
CA LEU A 292 -32.58 63.90 -3.16
C LEU A 292 -31.69 65.15 -3.07
N ALA A 293 -32.30 66.33 -2.90
CA ALA A 293 -31.61 67.62 -2.80
C ALA A 293 -30.88 67.80 -1.46
N ASP A 294 -31.48 67.37 -0.34
CA ASP A 294 -30.87 67.45 0.99
C ASP A 294 -29.94 66.26 1.31
N GLY A 295 -29.92 65.24 0.45
CA GLY A 295 -29.08 64.06 0.60
C GLY A 295 -29.52 63.10 1.71
N SER A 296 -30.70 63.30 2.30
CA SER A 296 -31.20 62.48 3.41
C SER A 296 -31.46 61.01 3.03
N PHE A 297 -31.52 60.69 1.73
CA PHE A 297 -31.66 59.31 1.22
C PHE A 297 -30.54 58.35 1.66
N ALA A 298 -29.38 58.89 2.06
CA ALA A 298 -28.23 58.11 2.52
C ALA A 298 -27.57 58.75 3.76
N ALA A 299 -28.39 59.15 4.74
CA ALA A 299 -27.92 59.80 5.96
C ALA A 299 -26.94 58.91 6.76
N GLU A 300 -27.25 57.62 6.92
CA GLU A 300 -26.41 56.65 7.65
C GLU A 300 -25.05 56.45 6.94
N GLU A 301 -25.07 56.20 5.64
CA GLU A 301 -23.85 56.00 4.86
C GLU A 301 -23.01 57.29 4.76
N SER A 302 -23.64 58.46 4.72
CA SER A 302 -22.93 59.75 4.72
C SER A 302 -22.22 60.03 6.05
N VAL A 303 -22.81 59.64 7.18
CA VAL A 303 -22.15 59.73 8.50
C VAL A 303 -21.00 58.74 8.58
N GLN A 304 -21.20 57.51 8.09
CA GLN A 304 -20.14 56.50 8.05
C GLN A 304 -18.98 56.92 7.14
N LEU A 305 -19.26 57.50 5.96
CA LEU A 305 -18.25 58.00 5.04
C LEU A 305 -17.39 59.09 5.69
N LYS A 306 -18.02 60.07 6.37
CA LYS A 306 -17.28 61.12 7.11
C LYS A 306 -16.42 60.55 8.23
N LYS A 307 -16.90 59.53 8.94
CA LYS A 307 -16.12 58.84 9.99
C LYS A 307 -14.90 58.14 9.38
N LEU A 308 -15.08 57.43 8.28
CA LEU A 308 -14.01 56.73 7.57
C LEU A 308 -12.98 57.72 6.99
N ASP A 309 -13.43 58.85 6.43
CA ASP A 309 -12.55 59.93 5.96
C ASP A 309 -11.67 60.49 7.09
N ALA A 310 -12.24 60.70 8.28
CA ALA A 310 -11.48 61.16 9.45
C ALA A 310 -10.44 60.11 9.92
N GLN A 311 -10.83 58.83 9.97
CA GLN A 311 -9.92 57.74 10.35
C GLN A 311 -8.77 57.55 9.36
N ILE A 312 -9.03 57.71 8.06
CA ILE A 312 -8.00 57.67 7.02
C ILE A 312 -7.05 58.87 7.15
N GLN A 313 -7.56 60.05 7.47
CA GLN A 313 -6.74 61.25 7.66
C GLN A 313 -5.86 61.15 8.92
N GLU A 314 -6.35 60.55 10.01
CA GLU A 314 -5.57 60.29 11.23
C GLU A 314 -4.41 59.31 11.05
N LEU A 315 -4.48 58.41 10.06
CA LEU A 315 -3.44 57.43 9.80
C LEU A 315 -2.15 58.04 9.20
N GLU A 316 -2.21 59.25 8.66
CA GLU A 316 -1.09 59.97 8.00
C GLU A 316 -0.25 59.06 7.07
N TYR A 317 -0.87 58.05 6.47
CA TYR A 317 -0.18 57.04 5.68
C TYR A 317 0.11 57.58 4.27
N ASP A 318 1.40 57.71 3.96
CA ASP A 318 1.88 58.13 2.65
C ASP A 318 2.54 56.94 1.90
N PRO A 319 1.95 56.49 0.77
CA PRO A 319 2.51 55.44 -0.07
C PRO A 319 3.95 55.73 -0.55
N ASP A 320 4.28 57.00 -0.82
CA ASP A 320 5.61 57.40 -1.29
C ASP A 320 6.67 57.30 -0.19
N THR A 321 6.26 57.53 1.06
CA THR A 321 7.11 57.31 2.24
C THR A 321 7.35 55.82 2.48
N ARG A 322 6.33 54.96 2.32
CA ARG A 322 6.52 53.49 2.40
C ARG A 322 7.51 52.99 1.35
N GLN A 323 7.39 53.44 0.10
CA GLN A 323 8.27 52.99 -0.98
C GLN A 323 9.73 53.41 -0.75
N ARG A 324 9.97 54.62 -0.21
CA ARG A 324 11.32 55.06 0.16
C ARG A 324 11.94 54.22 1.27
N ILE A 325 11.21 53.96 2.36
CA ILE A 325 11.72 53.13 3.46
C ILE A 325 11.95 51.68 3.02
N PHE A 326 11.14 51.15 2.10
CA PHE A 326 11.39 49.83 1.51
C PHE A 326 12.73 49.78 0.76
N GLN A 327 13.00 50.77 -0.10
CA GLN A 327 14.27 50.84 -0.84
C GLN A 327 15.47 50.99 0.10
N GLU A 328 15.34 51.78 1.16
CA GLU A 328 16.35 51.92 2.21
C GLU A 328 16.60 50.60 2.95
N THR A 329 15.54 49.86 3.28
CA THR A 329 15.64 48.53 3.92
C THR A 329 16.38 47.53 3.02
N VAL A 330 16.02 47.47 1.73
CA VAL A 330 16.70 46.58 0.75
C VAL A 330 18.18 46.94 0.60
N GLY A 331 18.53 48.23 0.57
CA GLY A 331 19.91 48.69 0.48
C GLY A 331 20.76 48.36 1.71
N LEU A 332 20.13 48.21 2.88
CA LEU A 332 20.80 47.89 4.14
C LEU A 332 20.82 46.38 4.46
N GLU A 333 20.13 45.54 3.69
CA GLU A 333 19.99 44.10 3.94
C GLU A 333 21.33 43.35 3.90
N GLU A 334 22.31 43.85 3.13
CA GLU A 334 23.71 43.37 3.13
C GLU A 334 24.31 43.34 4.55
N PHE A 335 24.00 44.33 5.38
CA PHE A 335 24.53 44.43 6.73
C PHE A 335 23.98 43.35 7.67
N ALA A 336 22.82 42.75 7.39
CA ALA A 336 22.32 41.61 8.18
C ALA A 336 23.21 40.37 7.99
N GLN A 337 23.62 40.10 6.74
CA GLN A 337 24.53 38.98 6.46
C GLN A 337 25.93 39.27 7.03
N GLN A 338 26.40 40.51 6.92
CA GLN A 338 27.68 40.91 7.48
C GLN A 338 27.70 40.87 9.02
N GLU A 339 26.60 41.23 9.70
CA GLU A 339 26.49 41.16 11.17
C GLU A 339 26.54 39.71 11.65
N GLN A 340 25.84 38.80 10.98
CA GLN A 340 25.90 37.36 11.29
C GLN A 340 27.32 36.79 11.08
N LEU A 341 27.98 37.17 9.98
CA LEU A 341 29.37 36.77 9.72
C LEU A 341 30.34 37.38 10.73
N LEU A 342 30.07 38.60 11.20
CA LEU A 342 30.85 39.27 12.25
C LEU A 342 30.71 38.56 13.59
N GLU A 343 29.51 38.18 14.02
CA GLU A 343 29.30 37.41 15.26
C GLU A 343 30.01 36.06 15.21
N GLN A 344 29.95 35.37 14.07
CA GLN A 344 30.68 34.12 13.84
C GLN A 344 32.20 34.34 13.87
N ALA A 345 32.69 35.44 13.29
CA ALA A 345 34.10 35.80 13.33
C ALA A 345 34.56 36.14 14.76
N GLU A 346 33.78 36.90 15.53
CA GLU A 346 34.12 37.25 16.92
C GLU A 346 34.11 36.04 17.85
N ALA A 347 33.14 35.12 17.70
CA ALA A 347 33.10 33.87 18.45
C ALA A 347 34.19 32.88 18.01
N GLY A 348 34.52 32.86 16.72
CA GLY A 348 35.48 31.94 16.12
C GLY A 348 36.93 32.39 16.18
N LEU A 349 37.20 33.69 16.35
CA LEU A 349 38.56 34.25 16.34
C LEU A 349 39.46 33.69 17.44
N PRO A 350 39.03 33.54 18.72
CA PRO A 350 39.87 32.95 19.76
C PRO A 350 40.26 31.50 19.43
N GLY A 351 39.30 30.69 18.96
CA GLY A 351 39.56 29.29 18.58
C GLY A 351 40.44 29.16 17.33
N ALA A 352 40.28 30.06 16.36
CA ALA A 352 41.14 30.10 15.17
C ALA A 352 42.58 30.53 15.51
N GLN A 353 42.75 31.49 16.43
CA GLN A 353 44.06 31.91 16.94
C GLN A 353 44.74 30.77 17.72
N GLU A 354 44.02 30.10 18.63
CA GLU A 354 44.52 28.95 19.37
C GLU A 354 44.92 27.80 18.42
N THR A 355 44.09 27.51 17.40
CA THR A 355 44.40 26.50 16.39
C THR A 355 45.65 26.87 15.57
N ALA A 356 45.80 28.14 15.20
CA ALA A 356 46.98 28.61 14.49
C ALA A 356 48.24 28.49 15.34
N GLU A 357 48.19 28.84 16.63
CA GLU A 357 49.29 28.70 17.59
C GLU A 357 49.67 27.24 17.83
N GLN A 358 48.68 26.36 18.02
CA GLN A 358 48.90 24.92 18.19
C GLN A 358 49.55 24.29 16.95
N ASN A 359 49.07 24.64 15.75
CA ASN A 359 49.65 24.15 14.50
C ASN A 359 51.06 24.70 14.27
N ALA A 360 51.34 25.96 14.63
CA ALA A 360 52.69 26.54 14.59
C ALA A 360 53.64 25.80 15.53
N ALA A 361 53.20 25.56 16.78
CA ALA A 361 53.99 24.83 17.77
C ALA A 361 54.23 23.37 17.34
N MET A 362 53.26 22.74 16.69
CA MET A 362 53.41 21.38 16.16
C MET A 362 54.37 21.32 14.97
N ALA A 363 54.26 22.25 14.03
CA ALA A 363 55.20 22.38 12.90
C ALA A 363 56.64 22.62 13.39
N GLN A 364 56.81 23.52 14.38
CA GLN A 364 58.11 23.81 14.98
C GLN A 364 58.72 22.59 15.68
N ARG A 365 57.94 21.85 16.49
CA ARG A 365 58.41 20.60 17.11
C ARG A 365 58.83 19.55 16.08
N ARG A 366 58.03 19.38 15.01
CA ARG A 366 58.33 18.43 13.94
C ARG A 366 59.57 18.81 13.16
N LYS A 367 59.79 20.11 12.95
CA LYS A 367 61.01 20.63 12.34
C LYS A 367 62.24 20.35 13.21
N GLU A 368 62.17 20.62 14.52
CA GLU A 368 63.25 20.34 15.47
C GLU A 368 63.58 18.83 15.55
N GLU A 369 62.55 17.97 15.58
CA GLU A 369 62.72 16.51 15.51
C GLU A 369 63.36 16.06 14.19
N LEU A 370 62.98 16.67 13.07
CA LEU A 370 63.52 16.36 11.75
C LEU A 370 64.98 16.80 11.61
N GLU A 371 65.34 17.99 12.11
CA GLU A 371 66.71 18.49 12.14
C GLU A 371 67.61 17.60 13.01
N LEU A 372 67.13 17.19 14.18
CA LEU A 372 67.84 16.26 15.07
C LEU A 372 68.06 14.90 14.40
N LEU A 373 67.01 14.31 13.81
CA LEU A 373 67.10 13.00 13.15
C LEU A 373 67.93 13.07 11.87
N GLN A 374 67.92 14.19 11.14
CA GLN A 374 68.81 14.42 9.99
C GLN A 374 70.27 14.45 10.42
N SER A 375 70.61 15.17 11.50
CA SER A 375 71.97 15.19 12.05
C SER A 375 72.42 13.77 12.40
N GLN A 376 71.59 13.02 13.14
CA GLN A 376 71.88 11.63 13.51
C GLN A 376 72.04 10.71 12.30
N ALA A 377 71.23 10.90 11.26
CA ALA A 377 71.34 10.13 10.02
C ALA A 377 72.63 10.44 9.26
N VAL A 378 73.08 11.70 9.22
CA VAL A 378 74.36 12.10 8.62
C VAL A 378 75.53 11.50 9.37
N ASP A 379 75.52 11.60 10.71
CA ASP A 379 76.56 11.02 11.58
C ASP A 379 76.64 9.50 11.42
N ALA A 380 75.49 8.82 11.40
CA ALA A 380 75.42 7.38 11.13
C ALA A 380 75.94 7.02 9.73
N LYS A 381 75.64 7.84 8.72
CA LYS A 381 76.12 7.63 7.34
C LYS A 381 77.63 7.84 7.23
N GLN A 382 78.20 8.80 7.96
CA GLN A 382 79.64 9.00 8.08
C GLN A 382 80.32 7.84 8.83
N ALA A 383 79.72 7.32 9.89
CA ALA A 383 80.24 6.15 10.61
C ALA A 383 80.26 4.86 9.75
N LEU A 384 79.37 4.78 8.75
CA LEU A 384 79.34 3.68 7.77
C LEU A 384 80.40 3.81 6.66
N VAL A 385 81.05 4.97 6.51
CA VAL A 385 82.15 5.14 5.55
C VAL A 385 83.34 4.30 6.01
N GLY A 386 83.66 3.26 5.25
CA GLY A 386 84.69 2.27 5.61
C GLY A 386 84.13 0.97 6.18
N LEU A 387 82.80 0.83 6.36
CA LEU A 387 82.18 -0.43 6.79
C LEU A 387 82.54 -1.57 5.84
N ALA A 388 82.55 -1.35 4.51
CA ALA A 388 82.90 -2.40 3.56
C ALA A 388 84.35 -2.92 3.72
N ALA A 389 85.30 -2.04 4.09
CA ALA A 389 86.67 -2.43 4.38
C ALA A 389 86.76 -3.19 5.72
N LEU A 390 86.11 -2.67 6.76
CA LEU A 390 86.01 -3.33 8.07
C LEU A 390 85.26 -4.68 8.01
N GLU A 391 84.26 -4.83 7.15
CA GLU A 391 83.54 -6.07 6.91
C GLU A 391 84.41 -7.10 6.19
N SER A 392 85.22 -6.66 5.23
CA SER A 392 86.23 -7.51 4.57
C SER A 392 87.28 -7.97 5.57
N ASP A 393 87.81 -7.06 6.39
CA ASP A 393 88.81 -7.39 7.42
C ASP A 393 88.23 -8.28 8.51
N PHE A 394 86.99 -8.01 8.94
CA PHE A 394 86.27 -8.85 9.91
C PHE A 394 85.93 -10.22 9.36
N THR A 395 85.52 -10.34 8.10
CA THR A 395 85.28 -11.65 7.49
C THR A 395 86.57 -12.44 7.28
N GLN A 396 87.68 -11.79 6.93
CA GLN A 396 89.00 -12.44 6.90
C GLN A 396 89.44 -12.88 8.30
N ALA A 397 89.26 -12.03 9.32
CA ALA A 397 89.57 -12.37 10.71
C ALA A 397 88.67 -13.48 11.26
N GLU A 398 87.36 -13.47 10.98
CA GLU A 398 86.42 -14.55 11.33
C GLU A 398 86.78 -15.85 10.60
N GLN A 399 87.19 -15.79 9.33
CA GLN A 399 87.67 -16.98 8.60
C GLN A 399 88.92 -17.54 9.25
N LEU A 400 89.90 -16.70 9.60
CA LEU A 400 91.11 -17.12 10.29
C LEU A 400 90.84 -17.65 11.70
N GLU A 401 89.94 -17.00 12.46
CA GLU A 401 89.49 -17.45 13.77
C GLU A 401 88.76 -18.80 13.67
N ARG A 402 87.88 -18.98 12.67
CA ARG A 402 87.21 -20.27 12.43
C ARG A 402 88.21 -21.34 12.00
N GLU A 403 89.18 -21.03 11.14
CA GLU A 403 90.22 -21.99 10.75
C GLU A 403 91.11 -22.39 11.92
N LEU A 404 91.53 -21.43 12.75
CA LEU A 404 92.30 -21.67 13.98
C LEU A 404 91.44 -22.40 15.02
N GLY A 405 90.17 -22.05 15.16
CA GLY A 405 89.20 -22.70 16.02
C GLY A 405 88.98 -24.15 15.61
N VAL A 406 88.86 -24.44 14.32
CA VAL A 406 88.82 -25.81 13.78
C VAL A 406 90.13 -26.55 14.08
N LYS A 407 91.30 -25.93 13.90
CA LYS A 407 92.59 -26.57 14.23
C LYS A 407 92.76 -26.82 15.73
N ILE A 408 92.34 -25.88 16.58
CA ILE A 408 92.35 -26.00 18.04
C ILE A 408 91.39 -27.09 18.47
N GLN A 409 90.17 -27.09 17.94
CA GLN A 409 89.16 -28.12 18.21
C GLN A 409 89.64 -29.49 17.76
N GLN A 410 90.21 -29.62 16.56
CA GLN A 410 90.86 -30.84 16.09
C GLN A 410 92.02 -31.26 17.01
N GLY A 411 92.78 -30.30 17.54
CA GLY A 411 93.85 -30.55 18.50
C GLY A 411 93.32 -31.05 19.85
N ILE A 412 92.28 -30.41 20.40
CA ILE A 412 91.61 -30.81 21.65
C ILE A 412 90.95 -32.19 21.48
N GLU A 413 90.26 -32.42 20.36
CA GLU A 413 89.67 -33.71 20.01
C GLU A 413 90.75 -34.78 19.87
N ARG A 414 91.88 -34.46 19.22
CA ARG A 414 92.99 -35.41 19.08
C ARG A 414 93.65 -35.71 20.42
N GLN A 415 93.84 -34.70 21.27
CA GLN A 415 94.39 -34.86 22.61
C GLN A 415 93.44 -35.66 23.50
N GLY A 416 92.15 -35.35 23.49
CA GLY A 416 91.10 -36.09 24.21
C GLY A 416 90.99 -37.53 23.71
N TYR A 417 91.02 -37.75 22.39
CA TYR A 417 91.07 -39.08 21.79
C TYR A 417 92.28 -39.88 22.28
N LEU A 418 93.47 -39.30 22.27
CA LEU A 418 94.69 -39.97 22.73
C LEU A 418 94.67 -40.21 24.25
N ARG A 419 94.19 -39.26 25.05
CA ARG A 419 94.05 -39.44 26.51
C ARG A 419 93.05 -40.55 26.82
N ASN A 420 91.87 -40.53 26.19
CA ASN A 420 90.87 -41.59 26.32
C ASN A 420 91.43 -42.94 25.85
N GLN A 421 92.26 -42.96 24.81
CA GLN A 421 92.94 -44.20 24.40
C GLN A 421 93.88 -44.71 25.49
N VAL A 422 94.68 -43.85 26.11
CA VAL A 422 95.58 -44.25 27.20
C VAL A 422 94.77 -44.75 28.41
N GLU A 423 93.81 -43.97 28.88
CA GLU A 423 92.93 -44.36 30.00
C GLU A 423 92.18 -45.66 29.71
N ARG A 424 91.71 -45.85 28.47
CA ARG A 424 91.09 -47.10 28.04
C ARG A 424 92.09 -48.25 28.01
N GLN A 425 93.33 -48.04 27.58
CA GLN A 425 94.33 -49.12 27.60
C GLN A 425 94.71 -49.50 29.04
N GLU A 426 94.78 -48.53 29.95
CA GLU A 426 94.98 -48.77 31.38
C GLU A 426 93.79 -49.50 32.01
N SER A 427 92.55 -49.08 31.71
CA SER A 427 91.34 -49.75 32.21
C SER A 427 91.23 -51.16 31.64
N LEU A 428 91.47 -51.35 30.34
CA LEU A 428 91.52 -52.66 29.69
C LEU A 428 92.61 -53.53 30.31
N GLY A 429 93.74 -52.96 30.72
CA GLY A 429 94.79 -53.66 31.45
C GLY A 429 94.30 -54.18 32.81
N GLN A 430 93.60 -53.34 33.58
CA GLN A 430 93.02 -53.73 34.86
C GLN A 430 91.88 -54.75 34.69
N GLU A 431 91.00 -54.55 33.71
CA GLU A 431 89.93 -55.47 33.33
C GLU A 431 90.51 -56.82 32.88
N MET A 432 91.58 -56.84 32.09
CA MET A 432 92.23 -58.09 31.67
C MET A 432 92.76 -58.87 32.87
N ILE A 433 93.33 -58.19 33.88
CA ILE A 433 93.77 -58.85 35.11
C ILE A 433 92.57 -59.43 35.87
N ALA A 434 91.49 -58.66 36.04
CA ALA A 434 90.28 -59.09 36.74
C ALA A 434 89.55 -60.24 36.00
N GLU A 435 89.37 -60.12 34.69
CA GLU A 435 88.74 -61.13 33.85
C GLU A 435 89.61 -62.38 33.70
N SER A 436 90.94 -62.27 33.73
CA SER A 436 91.81 -63.45 33.80
C SER A 436 91.62 -64.21 35.12
N ALA A 437 91.51 -63.49 36.25
CA ALA A 437 91.20 -64.11 37.53
C ALA A 437 89.80 -64.74 37.53
N ARG A 438 88.81 -64.05 36.97
CA ARG A 438 87.43 -64.52 36.83
C ARG A 438 87.31 -65.72 35.91
N LEU A 439 87.97 -65.74 34.75
CA LEU A 439 88.03 -66.87 33.84
C LEU A 439 88.61 -68.11 34.51
N THR A 440 89.61 -67.92 35.38
CA THR A 440 90.20 -69.03 36.13
C THR A 440 89.14 -69.62 37.09
N ALA A 441 88.47 -68.79 37.88
CA ALA A 441 87.40 -69.24 38.77
C ALA A 441 86.20 -69.86 38.02
N LEU A 442 85.78 -69.27 36.91
CA LEU A 442 84.69 -69.79 36.07
C LEU A 442 85.05 -71.11 35.39
N ARG A 443 86.32 -71.35 35.05
CA ARG A 443 86.76 -72.66 34.53
C ARG A 443 86.63 -73.74 35.59
N ASP A 444 86.98 -73.42 36.83
CA ASP A 444 86.79 -74.34 37.95
C ASP A 444 85.30 -74.65 38.14
N GLU A 445 84.43 -73.63 38.10
CA GLU A 445 82.98 -73.79 38.22
C GLU A 445 82.36 -74.53 37.01
N GLN A 446 82.82 -74.23 35.80
CA GLN A 446 82.40 -74.92 34.58
C GLN A 446 82.71 -76.42 34.66
N SER A 447 83.88 -76.79 35.20
CA SER A 447 84.25 -78.19 35.37
C SER A 447 83.20 -78.92 36.22
N ILE A 448 82.76 -78.31 37.32
CA ILE A 448 81.74 -78.86 38.21
C ILE A 448 80.39 -78.98 37.47
N TYR A 449 79.96 -77.94 36.76
CA TYR A 449 78.71 -77.98 36.01
C TYR A 449 78.73 -78.95 34.83
N GLN A 450 79.87 -79.16 34.18
CA GLN A 450 80.01 -80.12 33.09
C GLN A 450 79.73 -81.55 33.57
N GLU A 451 80.23 -81.89 34.77
CA GLU A 451 79.92 -83.16 35.43
C GLU A 451 78.42 -83.28 35.72
N LEU A 452 77.80 -82.25 36.29
CA LEU A 452 76.35 -82.23 36.57
C LEU A 452 75.50 -82.31 35.29
N ALA A 453 75.85 -81.59 34.23
CA ALA A 453 75.12 -81.59 32.96
C ALA A 453 75.16 -82.98 32.30
N THR A 454 76.27 -83.69 32.45
CA THR A 454 76.38 -85.07 32.00
C THR A 454 75.43 -85.96 32.81
N ALA A 455 75.44 -85.84 34.15
CA ALA A 455 74.58 -86.64 35.03
C ALA A 455 73.07 -86.39 34.83
N PHE A 456 72.65 -85.14 34.62
CA PHE A 456 71.24 -84.78 34.41
C PHE A 456 70.81 -84.72 32.94
N GLY A 457 71.72 -85.04 32.01
CA GLY A 457 71.50 -85.00 30.57
C GLY A 457 70.65 -86.15 30.04
N ARG A 458 70.51 -86.21 28.71
CA ARG A 458 69.68 -87.22 28.03
C ARG A 458 70.07 -88.65 28.36
N GLN A 459 71.37 -88.93 28.47
CA GLN A 459 71.90 -90.26 28.79
C GLN A 459 71.98 -90.52 30.31
N GLY A 460 71.71 -89.51 31.13
CA GLY A 460 71.72 -89.62 32.58
C GLY A 460 70.32 -89.87 33.12
N VAL A 461 69.88 -89.02 34.04
CA VAL A 461 68.60 -89.21 34.75
C VAL A 461 67.37 -89.21 33.82
N GLN A 462 67.39 -88.52 32.67
CA GLN A 462 66.20 -88.41 31.80
C GLN A 462 65.86 -89.70 31.05
N ALA A 463 66.84 -90.36 30.44
CA ALA A 463 66.65 -91.66 29.80
C ALA A 463 66.00 -92.64 30.77
N MET A 464 66.53 -92.71 32.00
CA MET A 464 66.00 -93.55 33.08
C MET A 464 64.51 -93.27 33.36
N LEU A 465 64.08 -91.99 33.34
CA LEU A 465 62.68 -91.63 33.55
C LEU A 465 61.76 -92.03 32.38
N ILE A 466 62.21 -91.89 31.12
CA ILE A 466 61.42 -92.23 29.93
C ILE A 466 61.22 -93.74 29.82
N GLU A 467 62.30 -94.50 30.01
CA GLU A 467 62.25 -95.97 30.01
C GLU A 467 61.24 -96.50 31.03
N THR A 468 60.97 -95.75 32.10
CA THR A 468 59.98 -96.12 33.12
C THR A 468 58.52 -95.91 32.66
N VAL A 469 58.22 -94.95 31.76
CA VAL A 469 56.84 -94.56 31.41
C VAL A 469 56.35 -95.20 30.10
N VAL A 470 57.24 -95.40 29.14
CA VAL A 470 56.90 -95.83 27.77
C VAL A 470 55.99 -97.06 27.69
N PRO A 471 56.24 -98.17 28.41
CA PRO A 471 55.41 -99.37 28.31
C PRO A 471 53.93 -99.11 28.61
N ARG A 472 53.66 -98.26 29.62
CA ARG A 472 52.28 -97.93 30.00
C ARG A 472 51.56 -97.12 28.94
N LEU A 473 52.27 -96.26 28.22
CA LEU A 473 51.70 -95.45 27.16
C LEU A 473 51.37 -96.30 25.92
N GLU A 474 52.24 -97.26 25.58
CA GLU A 474 52.00 -98.24 24.51
C GLU A 474 50.73 -99.06 24.79
N ASP A 475 50.60 -99.60 26.00
CA ASP A 475 49.46 -100.43 26.41
C ASP A 475 48.11 -99.70 26.23
N GLU A 476 48.00 -98.48 26.77
CA GLU A 476 46.76 -97.67 26.69
C GLU A 476 46.44 -97.23 25.24
N THR A 477 47.48 -96.92 24.45
CA THR A 477 47.32 -96.54 23.03
C THR A 477 46.76 -97.71 22.23
N ASN A 478 47.34 -98.90 22.40
CA ASN A 478 46.96 -100.09 21.65
C ASN A 478 45.56 -100.58 22.01
N ALA A 479 45.14 -100.44 23.27
CA ALA A 479 43.78 -100.77 23.68
C ALA A 479 42.73 -99.91 22.94
N LEU A 480 43.01 -98.62 22.73
CA LEU A 480 42.12 -97.71 22.00
C LEU A 480 42.16 -97.94 20.49
N LEU A 481 43.36 -98.08 19.92
CA LEU A 481 43.54 -98.27 18.49
C LEU A 481 42.93 -99.59 18.01
N GLY A 482 43.02 -100.65 18.84
CA GLY A 482 42.37 -101.93 18.58
C GLY A 482 40.85 -101.80 18.44
N ARG A 483 40.20 -100.97 19.27
CA ARG A 483 38.75 -100.69 19.17
C ARG A 483 38.35 -99.87 17.95
N MET A 484 39.24 -98.99 17.47
CA MET A 484 38.96 -98.12 16.31
C MET A 484 39.21 -98.80 14.96
N THR A 485 40.01 -99.86 14.94
CA THR A 485 40.52 -100.49 13.70
C THR A 485 40.12 -101.95 13.53
N ASP A 486 39.31 -102.49 14.46
CA ASP A 486 39.03 -103.93 14.60
C ASP A 486 40.30 -104.77 14.78
N ASN A 487 41.20 -104.31 15.66
CA ASN A 487 42.49 -104.92 15.98
C ASN A 487 43.47 -105.05 14.80
N ARG A 488 43.31 -104.23 13.75
CA ARG A 488 44.22 -104.25 12.60
C ARG A 488 45.49 -103.45 12.80
N MET A 489 45.56 -102.56 13.81
CA MET A 489 46.72 -101.71 14.05
C MET A 489 47.21 -101.75 15.51
N ASN A 490 48.54 -101.73 15.70
CA ASN A 490 49.20 -101.51 16.99
C ASN A 490 50.38 -100.53 16.88
N VAL A 491 50.87 -100.05 18.02
CA VAL A 491 51.91 -99.03 18.19
C VAL A 491 52.95 -99.53 19.18
N LYS A 492 54.22 -99.29 18.86
CA LYS A 492 55.40 -99.50 19.71
C LYS A 492 56.24 -98.23 19.72
N LEU A 493 56.76 -97.87 20.87
CA LEU A 493 57.58 -96.69 21.16
C LEU A 493 59.00 -97.16 21.49
N GLU A 494 59.95 -96.91 20.59
CA GLU A 494 61.34 -97.31 20.79
C GLU A 494 62.17 -96.18 21.38
N THR A 495 62.78 -96.43 22.55
CA THR A 495 63.50 -95.40 23.32
C THR A 495 64.97 -95.26 22.97
N GLN A 496 65.53 -96.22 22.22
CA GLN A 496 66.94 -96.22 21.85
C GLN A 496 67.10 -96.59 20.39
N ARG A 497 68.07 -95.97 19.73
CA ARG A 497 68.46 -96.28 18.36
C ARG A 497 69.97 -96.39 18.24
N GLU A 498 70.44 -97.42 17.56
CA GLU A 498 71.84 -97.53 17.20
C GLU A 498 72.26 -96.36 16.31
N ARG A 499 73.45 -95.82 16.56
CA ARG A 499 73.98 -94.74 15.71
C ARG A 499 74.27 -95.29 14.33
N ALA A 500 74.06 -94.48 13.30
CA ALA A 500 74.37 -94.82 11.92
C ALA A 500 75.85 -95.21 11.67
N SER A 501 76.76 -94.93 12.62
CA SER A 501 78.18 -95.30 12.60
C SER A 501 78.50 -96.68 13.21
N GLY A 502 77.57 -97.32 13.93
CA GLY A 502 77.78 -98.64 14.56
C GLY A 502 78.80 -98.71 15.72
N GLN A 503 79.42 -97.60 16.13
CA GLN A 503 80.35 -97.52 17.27
C GLN A 503 79.92 -96.44 18.28
N GLY A 504 80.00 -96.77 19.57
CA GLY A 504 79.62 -95.92 20.70
C GLY A 504 78.30 -96.32 21.36
N GLU A 505 77.95 -95.67 22.47
CA GLU A 505 76.70 -95.95 23.18
C GLU A 505 75.47 -95.58 22.32
N PRO A 506 74.38 -96.38 22.40
CA PRO A 506 73.12 -96.13 21.71
C PRO A 506 72.62 -94.70 21.96
N ARG A 507 71.86 -94.16 20.99
CA ARG A 507 71.29 -92.83 21.10
C ARG A 507 69.86 -92.94 21.61
N GLU A 508 69.58 -92.25 22.72
CA GLU A 508 68.23 -92.04 23.24
C GLU A 508 67.34 -91.36 22.19
N THR A 509 66.18 -91.96 21.91
CA THR A 509 65.14 -91.49 20.97
C THR A 509 63.75 -91.82 21.53
N LEU A 510 62.69 -91.46 20.82
CA LEU A 510 61.34 -91.99 21.06
C LEU A 510 60.65 -92.12 19.70
N GLU A 511 60.90 -93.24 19.02
CA GLU A 511 60.34 -93.50 17.69
C GLU A 511 59.01 -94.24 17.80
N ILE A 512 58.00 -93.76 17.08
CA ILE A 512 56.68 -94.38 17.03
C ILE A 512 56.62 -95.31 15.83
N MET A 513 56.66 -96.61 16.10
CA MET A 513 56.48 -97.67 15.13
C MET A 513 55.05 -98.15 15.19
N VAL A 514 54.36 -98.17 14.05
CA VAL A 514 52.99 -98.67 13.96
C VAL A 514 53.03 -99.93 13.12
N SER A 515 52.30 -100.98 13.49
CA SER A 515 52.18 -102.21 12.69
C SER A 515 50.74 -102.44 12.26
N ASP A 516 50.56 -102.85 11.02
CA ASP A 516 49.31 -103.33 10.45
C ASP A 516 49.49 -104.70 9.76
N GLU A 517 48.57 -105.09 8.89
CA GLU A 517 48.64 -106.32 8.07
C GLU A 517 49.92 -106.42 7.21
N LEU A 518 50.57 -105.29 6.90
CA LEU A 518 51.81 -105.20 6.12
C LEU A 518 53.07 -105.20 6.99
N GLY A 519 52.93 -105.15 8.33
CA GLY A 519 54.03 -105.17 9.30
C GLY A 519 54.40 -103.80 9.87
N PRO A 520 55.42 -103.74 10.77
CA PRO A 520 55.83 -102.52 11.46
C PRO A 520 56.51 -101.53 10.51
N ARG A 521 56.05 -100.27 10.50
CA ARG A 521 56.63 -99.16 9.75
C ARG A 521 56.55 -97.85 10.52
N SER A 522 57.33 -96.84 10.08
CA SER A 522 57.29 -95.50 10.67
C SER A 522 55.88 -94.92 10.58
N TYR A 523 55.45 -94.24 11.64
CA TYR A 523 54.19 -93.46 11.68
C TYR A 523 53.99 -92.57 10.43
N GLU A 524 55.07 -92.01 9.88
CA GLU A 524 55.04 -91.09 8.74
C GLU A 524 54.55 -91.75 7.43
N MET A 525 54.54 -93.09 7.36
CA MET A 525 54.13 -93.86 6.18
C MET A 525 52.63 -94.14 6.14
N TYR A 526 51.87 -93.77 7.18
CA TYR A 526 50.43 -94.05 7.25
C TYR A 526 49.60 -92.94 6.59
N SER A 527 48.46 -93.32 6.02
CA SER A 527 47.54 -92.36 5.38
C SER A 527 46.96 -91.37 6.37
N GLY A 528 46.43 -90.23 5.90
CA GLY A 528 45.90 -89.18 6.77
C GLY A 528 44.81 -89.66 7.75
N GLY A 529 43.96 -90.61 7.34
CA GLY A 529 42.93 -91.19 8.21
C GLY A 529 43.49 -92.18 9.25
N GLU A 530 44.46 -93.02 8.87
CA GLU A 530 45.10 -93.97 9.80
C GLU A 530 45.98 -93.23 10.81
N ALA A 531 46.73 -92.23 10.34
CA ALA A 531 47.50 -91.33 11.19
C ALA A 531 46.58 -90.59 12.17
N PHE A 532 45.36 -90.19 11.75
CA PHE A 532 44.38 -89.59 12.66
C PHE A 532 43.98 -90.53 13.79
N GLN A 533 43.69 -91.81 13.51
CA GLN A 533 43.33 -92.80 14.54
C GLN A 533 44.49 -93.06 15.51
N VAL A 534 45.72 -93.23 14.99
CA VAL A 534 46.94 -93.39 15.81
C VAL A 534 47.16 -92.16 16.71
N ASN A 535 47.04 -90.96 16.14
CA ASN A 535 47.17 -89.71 16.89
C ASN A 535 46.11 -89.57 17.98
N LEU A 536 44.86 -89.90 17.67
CA LEU A 536 43.77 -89.82 18.63
C LEU A 536 43.99 -90.81 19.78
N ALA A 537 44.36 -92.05 19.46
CA ALA A 537 44.67 -93.08 20.46
C ALA A 537 45.85 -92.68 21.36
N LEU A 538 46.96 -92.22 20.79
CA LEU A 538 48.13 -91.75 21.53
C LEU A 538 47.80 -90.54 22.43
N ARG A 539 47.02 -89.58 21.92
CA ARG A 539 46.62 -88.40 22.69
C ARG A 539 45.75 -88.79 23.88
N ILE A 540 44.75 -89.64 23.68
CA ILE A 540 43.87 -90.10 24.76
C ILE A 540 44.68 -90.95 25.75
N ALA A 541 45.55 -91.84 25.29
CA ALA A 541 46.41 -92.65 26.15
C ALA A 541 47.34 -91.77 27.00
N LEU A 542 47.98 -90.76 26.39
CA LEU A 542 48.79 -89.79 27.10
C LEU A 542 47.97 -89.01 28.13
N SER A 543 46.76 -88.55 27.78
CA SER A 543 45.84 -87.91 28.71
C SER A 543 45.44 -88.83 29.86
N LYS A 544 45.18 -90.12 29.61
CA LYS A 544 44.86 -91.12 30.64
C LYS A 544 46.06 -91.36 31.57
N VAL A 545 47.27 -91.54 31.04
CA VAL A 545 48.50 -91.72 31.84
C VAL A 545 48.79 -90.50 32.71
N LEU A 546 48.63 -89.28 32.16
CA LEU A 546 48.79 -88.04 32.92
C LEU A 546 47.71 -87.89 34.00
N ALA A 547 46.44 -88.13 33.67
CA ALA A 547 45.33 -88.02 34.60
C ALA A 547 45.46 -89.03 35.75
N GLN A 548 45.86 -90.28 35.46
CA GLN A 548 46.14 -91.29 36.48
C GLN A 548 47.31 -90.89 37.39
N ARG A 549 48.38 -90.28 36.86
CA ARG A 549 49.50 -89.77 37.68
C ARG A 549 49.07 -88.63 38.60
N MET A 550 48.08 -87.84 38.19
CA MET A 550 47.50 -86.73 38.97
C MET A 550 46.29 -87.14 39.83
N GLY A 551 45.79 -88.38 39.71
CA GLY A 551 44.63 -88.88 40.43
C GLY A 551 43.28 -88.27 40.01
N ALA A 552 43.15 -87.78 38.77
CA ALA A 552 41.95 -87.10 38.27
C ALA A 552 41.23 -87.90 37.16
N PRO A 553 39.89 -87.85 37.04
CA PRO A 553 39.16 -88.44 35.91
C PRO A 553 39.24 -87.57 34.64
N LEU A 554 39.00 -88.15 33.46
CA LEU A 554 38.92 -87.46 32.17
C LEU A 554 37.48 -87.54 31.60
N PRO A 555 36.50 -86.81 32.17
CA PRO A 555 35.09 -87.04 31.90
C PRO A 555 34.60 -86.47 30.56
N THR A 556 35.29 -85.47 29.99
CA THR A 556 34.81 -84.76 28.80
C THR A 556 35.90 -84.69 27.73
N LEU A 557 35.55 -85.10 26.52
CA LEU A 557 36.40 -84.98 25.33
C LEU A 557 35.82 -83.92 24.39
N PHE A 558 36.63 -82.93 24.05
CA PHE A 558 36.33 -81.98 22.98
C PHE A 558 37.11 -82.38 21.74
N ILE A 559 36.41 -82.53 20.62
CA ILE A 559 37.00 -82.75 19.31
C ILE A 559 36.60 -81.57 18.44
N ASP A 560 37.54 -80.65 18.23
CA ASP A 560 37.32 -79.43 17.46
C ASP A 560 37.90 -79.56 16.06
N GLU A 561 37.06 -79.36 15.03
CA GLU A 561 37.41 -79.19 13.62
C GLU A 561 38.57 -80.06 13.13
N GLY A 562 38.49 -81.36 13.41
CA GLY A 562 39.48 -82.37 13.01
C GLY A 562 39.15 -83.10 11.71
N PHE A 563 38.06 -82.73 11.04
CA PHE A 563 37.39 -83.57 10.04
C PHE A 563 37.32 -82.95 8.63
N GLY A 564 37.67 -81.66 8.50
CA GLY A 564 37.51 -80.90 7.25
C GLY A 564 38.44 -81.31 6.10
N THR A 565 39.40 -82.23 6.33
CA THR A 565 40.34 -82.72 5.31
C THR A 565 39.99 -84.10 4.76
N GLN A 566 38.87 -84.70 5.16
CA GLN A 566 38.49 -86.05 4.78
C GLN A 566 37.46 -86.08 3.63
N ASP A 567 37.58 -87.09 2.77
CA ASP A 567 36.59 -87.39 1.74
C ASP A 567 35.31 -88.00 2.34
N ALA A 568 34.28 -88.22 1.52
CA ALA A 568 32.99 -88.73 2.00
C ALA A 568 33.11 -90.07 2.77
N VAL A 569 34.03 -90.95 2.37
CA VAL A 569 34.29 -92.24 3.03
C VAL A 569 35.02 -92.05 4.36
N GLY A 570 35.98 -91.13 4.44
CA GLY A 570 36.66 -90.78 5.67
C GLY A 570 35.72 -90.20 6.74
N ARG A 571 34.66 -89.48 6.33
CA ARG A 571 33.65 -88.92 7.25
C ARG A 571 32.78 -89.99 7.93
N GLU A 572 32.38 -91.06 7.22
CA GLU A 572 31.68 -92.19 7.85
C GLU A 572 32.57 -92.88 8.90
N ARG A 573 33.85 -93.13 8.58
CA ARG A 573 34.81 -93.75 9.52
C ARG A 573 35.06 -92.91 10.78
N ILE A 574 34.97 -91.59 10.69
CA ILE A 574 35.10 -90.70 11.85
C ILE A 574 33.97 -90.96 12.85
N LEU A 575 32.74 -91.15 12.39
CA LEU A 575 31.60 -91.46 13.25
C LEU A 575 31.77 -92.82 13.94
N ASP A 576 32.29 -93.81 13.21
CA ASP A 576 32.62 -95.12 13.79
C ASP A 576 33.68 -94.99 14.89
N VAL A 577 34.74 -94.19 14.66
CA VAL A 577 35.78 -93.94 15.65
C VAL A 577 35.24 -93.24 16.89
N ILE A 578 34.41 -92.20 16.72
CA ILE A 578 33.79 -91.47 17.85
C ILE A 578 32.86 -92.39 18.63
N SER A 579 32.05 -93.20 17.93
CA SER A 579 31.20 -94.21 18.56
C SER A 579 32.02 -95.25 19.33
N ALA A 580 33.16 -95.69 18.78
CA ALA A 580 34.03 -96.66 19.41
C ALA A 580 34.60 -96.17 20.74
N ILE A 581 34.84 -94.86 20.91
CA ILE A 581 35.35 -94.26 22.15
C ILE A 581 34.28 -93.55 23.00
N GLY A 582 33.04 -93.43 22.51
CA GLY A 582 32.00 -92.64 23.17
C GLY A 582 31.76 -93.05 24.63
N ASN A 583 31.81 -94.35 24.92
CA ASN A 583 31.60 -94.89 26.27
C ASN A 583 32.78 -94.65 27.24
N ASP A 584 33.94 -94.18 26.76
CA ASP A 584 35.09 -93.86 27.61
C ASP A 584 34.97 -92.48 28.27
N PHE A 585 34.02 -91.66 27.79
CA PHE A 585 33.82 -90.30 28.24
C PHE A 585 32.36 -90.08 28.63
N GLU A 586 32.10 -89.29 29.67
CA GLU A 586 30.74 -88.89 30.03
C GLU A 586 30.12 -87.97 28.98
N LYS A 587 30.98 -87.21 28.28
CA LYS A 587 30.55 -86.27 27.26
C LYS A 587 31.59 -86.13 26.16
N VAL A 588 31.17 -86.34 24.92
CA VAL A 588 31.97 -86.04 23.74
C VAL A 588 31.31 -84.87 23.02
N LEU A 589 32.03 -83.76 22.90
CA LEU A 589 31.60 -82.60 22.12
C LEU A 589 32.39 -82.55 20.82
N VAL A 590 31.67 -82.61 19.71
CA VAL A 590 32.23 -82.59 18.37
C VAL A 590 31.85 -81.27 17.72
N ILE A 591 32.84 -80.46 17.34
CA ILE A 591 32.63 -79.17 16.68
C ILE A 591 32.99 -79.36 15.21
N THR A 592 32.03 -79.16 14.31
CA THR A 592 32.24 -79.31 12.88
C THR A 592 31.32 -78.41 12.05
N HIS A 593 31.86 -77.88 10.94
CA HIS A 593 31.14 -77.16 9.90
C HIS A 593 30.61 -78.07 8.77
N LEU A 594 30.85 -79.39 8.83
CA LEU A 594 30.43 -80.32 7.79
C LEU A 594 28.95 -80.68 7.95
N ASP A 595 28.13 -80.25 6.99
CA ASP A 595 26.68 -80.51 7.01
C ASP A 595 26.35 -82.01 7.06
N ASP A 596 27.16 -82.85 6.39
CA ASP A 596 26.94 -84.30 6.27
C ASP A 596 27.09 -85.06 7.62
N LEU A 597 27.77 -84.47 8.61
CA LEU A 597 27.92 -85.08 9.95
C LEU A 597 26.77 -84.72 10.90
N LYS A 598 25.93 -83.73 10.55
CA LYS A 598 24.84 -83.27 11.41
C LYS A 598 23.86 -84.39 11.72
N ASP A 599 23.55 -85.23 10.73
CA ASP A 599 22.52 -86.26 10.88
C ASP A 599 22.91 -87.45 11.77
N ALA A 600 24.19 -87.64 12.06
CA ALA A 600 24.69 -88.75 12.86
C ALA A 600 24.61 -88.53 14.38
N PHE A 601 24.41 -87.28 14.83
CA PHE A 601 24.36 -86.94 16.26
C PHE A 601 22.91 -86.68 16.71
N PRO A 602 22.52 -87.23 17.89
CA PRO A 602 21.14 -87.13 18.38
C PRO A 602 20.80 -85.73 18.93
N VAL A 603 21.80 -84.93 19.28
CA VAL A 603 21.63 -83.57 19.80
C VAL A 603 22.56 -82.65 19.04
N ARG A 604 22.01 -81.63 18.42
CA ARG A 604 22.76 -80.67 17.62
C ARG A 604 22.60 -79.30 18.21
N ILE A 605 23.73 -78.62 18.44
CA ILE A 605 23.73 -77.19 18.70
C ILE A 605 23.98 -76.53 17.35
N GLU A 606 22.90 -76.16 16.68
CA GLU A 606 22.98 -75.49 15.39
C GLU A 606 23.15 -74.01 15.61
N VAL A 607 24.18 -73.43 15.01
CA VAL A 607 24.50 -72.02 15.11
C VAL A 607 24.30 -71.38 13.74
N ARG A 608 23.33 -70.47 13.64
CA ARG A 608 23.09 -69.68 12.44
C ARG A 608 23.48 -68.24 12.68
N LYS A 609 24.20 -67.68 11.72
CA LYS A 609 24.50 -66.26 11.68
C LYS A 609 23.42 -65.53 10.88
N ASP A 610 22.87 -64.48 11.46
CA ASP A 610 22.03 -63.50 10.79
C ASP A 610 22.68 -62.10 10.91
N GLU A 611 22.09 -61.09 10.27
CA GLU A 611 22.64 -59.73 10.29
C GLU A 611 22.61 -59.09 11.69
N SER A 612 21.79 -59.60 12.62
CA SER A 612 21.66 -59.11 13.99
C SER A 612 22.54 -59.85 15.01
N GLY A 613 23.23 -60.92 14.61
CA GLY A 613 24.10 -61.70 15.47
C GLY A 613 24.19 -63.17 15.05
N SER A 614 24.50 -64.05 15.98
CA SER A 614 24.30 -65.49 15.77
C SER A 614 23.26 -65.98 16.76
N THR A 615 22.26 -66.67 16.23
CA THR A 615 21.27 -67.37 17.02
C THR A 615 21.59 -68.85 16.95
N PHE A 616 21.33 -69.55 18.03
CA PHE A 616 21.47 -70.99 18.05
C PHE A 616 20.18 -71.61 18.53
N TRP A 617 19.97 -72.84 18.10
CA TRP A 617 18.92 -73.67 18.63
C TRP A 617 19.46 -75.07 18.83
N ILE A 618 18.71 -75.84 19.60
CA ILE A 618 18.98 -77.24 19.79
C ILE A 618 17.95 -78.00 18.97
N SER A 619 18.43 -78.86 18.09
CA SER A 619 17.62 -79.75 17.25
C SER A 619 18.02 -81.19 17.43
#